data_AF-A0A8D8YQR1-F1
#
_entry.id   AF-A0A8D8YQR1-F1
#
_cell.length_a   1.000
_cell.length_b   1.000
_cell.length_c   1.000
_cell.angle_alpha   90.00
_cell.angle_beta   90.00
_cell.angle_gamma   90.00
#
_symmetry.space_group_name_H-M   'P 1'
#
loop_
_entity.id
_entity.type
_entity.pdbx_description
1 polymer ?
#
loop_
_entity_poly.entity_id
_entity_poly.type
_entity_poly.pdbx_seq_one_letter_code
_entity_poly.pdbx_strand_id
1 'polypeptide(L)'
;SVCELISAGCVAIFGPRSPVTTPIVESVTDTKEIPHIFTRWTHHVSRTLCAVNLYPDADVLGSALVDVVQSAGWTAFTIVYYDDDGLYRVKKLLETHGSRGHSVVLRRLPVDGNFRSVFRRIKKSKETFILIDV
;
A
#
# COMPACT_ATOMS: atom_id res chain seq x y z
N SER A 1 25.25 8.75 6.63
CA SER A 1 24.90 8.10 5.33
C SER A 1 24.99 6.57 5.47
N VAL A 2 24.50 5.77 4.51
CA VAL A 2 24.63 4.30 4.56
C VAL A 2 26.10 3.86 4.60
N CYS A 3 26.96 4.48 3.79
CA CYS A 3 28.39 4.16 3.73
C CYS A 3 29.11 4.44 5.07
N GLU A 4 28.73 5.49 5.79
CA GLU A 4 29.26 5.79 7.12
C GLU A 4 28.90 4.70 8.13
N LEU A 5 27.65 4.22 8.13
CA LEU A 5 27.21 3.13 9.02
C LEU A 5 28.00 1.85 8.77
N ILE A 6 28.21 1.52 7.49
CA ILE A 6 29.00 0.36 7.08
C ILE A 6 30.46 0.52 7.53
N SER A 7 31.04 1.71 7.32
CA SER A 7 32.42 2.01 7.75
C SER A 7 32.60 1.95 9.27
N ALA A 8 31.54 2.26 10.03
CA ALA A 8 31.51 2.16 11.48
C ALA A 8 31.29 0.71 12.00
N GLY A 9 31.11 -0.27 11.11
CA GLY A 9 30.95 -1.68 11.48
C GLY A 9 29.52 -2.06 11.89
N CYS A 10 28.50 -1.50 11.25
CA CYS A 10 27.12 -1.89 11.52
C CYS A 10 26.85 -3.37 11.17
N VAL A 11 26.04 -4.04 11.98
CA VAL A 11 25.60 -5.44 11.75
C VAL A 11 24.23 -5.55 11.07
N ALA A 12 23.51 -4.43 10.95
CA ALA A 12 22.24 -4.30 10.26
C ALA A 12 21.94 -2.82 9.98
N ILE A 13 21.09 -2.56 8.97
CA ILE A 13 20.61 -1.22 8.64
C ILE A 13 19.07 -1.20 8.72
N PHE A 14 18.52 -0.23 9.45
CA PHE A 14 17.08 -0.01 9.58
C PHE A 14 16.61 1.14 8.70
N GLY A 15 15.52 0.91 7.95
CA GLY A 15 14.96 1.89 7.03
C GLY A 15 15.86 2.15 5.82
N PRO A 16 15.71 3.28 5.11
CA PRO A 16 14.76 4.36 5.35
C PRO A 16 13.32 3.96 5.00
N ARG A 17 12.37 4.85 5.31
CA ARG A 17 10.94 4.69 4.96
C ARG A 17 10.59 5.25 3.57
N SER A 18 11.52 5.91 2.89
CA SER A 18 11.22 6.54 1.59
C SER A 18 11.26 5.50 0.46
N PRO A 19 10.19 5.40 -0.35
CA PRO A 19 10.09 4.43 -1.45
C PRO A 19 11.20 4.61 -2.50
N VAL A 20 11.73 5.82 -2.62
CA VAL A 20 12.79 6.15 -3.60
C VAL A 20 14.16 5.70 -3.12
N THR A 21 14.43 5.85 -1.82
CA THR A 21 15.76 5.57 -1.26
C THR A 21 15.92 4.14 -0.78
N THR A 22 14.83 3.46 -0.39
CA THR A 22 14.88 2.09 0.12
C THR A 22 15.57 1.13 -0.85
N PRO A 23 15.26 1.11 -2.18
CA PRO A 23 15.94 0.22 -3.12
C PRO A 23 17.45 0.49 -3.25
N ILE A 24 17.87 1.75 -3.05
CA ILE A 24 19.29 2.13 -3.08
C ILE A 24 20.02 1.53 -1.88
N VAL A 25 19.42 1.66 -0.68
CA VAL A 25 19.98 1.07 0.55
C VAL A 25 20.03 -0.45 0.41
N GLU A 26 18.94 -1.04 -0.07
CA GLU A 26 18.78 -2.48 -0.27
C GLU A 26 19.86 -3.07 -1.19
N SER A 27 20.16 -2.41 -2.31
CA SER A 27 21.24 -2.82 -3.22
C SER A 27 22.63 -2.79 -2.57
N VAL A 28 22.91 -1.76 -1.75
CA VAL A 28 24.19 -1.66 -1.04
C VAL A 28 24.30 -2.73 0.04
N THR A 29 23.24 -2.95 0.81
CA THR A 29 23.20 -3.96 1.87
C THR A 29 23.28 -5.38 1.33
N ASP A 30 22.65 -5.65 0.19
CA ASP A 30 22.75 -6.94 -0.52
C ASP A 30 24.20 -7.20 -0.99
N THR A 31 24.84 -6.19 -1.58
CA THR A 31 26.25 -6.28 -2.01
C THR A 31 27.22 -6.50 -0.86
N LYS A 32 26.88 -6.02 0.34
CA LYS A 32 27.73 -6.10 1.54
C LYS A 32 27.34 -7.23 2.48
N GLU A 33 26.33 -8.03 2.13
CA GLU A 33 25.76 -9.08 2.98
C GLU A 33 25.36 -8.56 4.38
N ILE A 34 24.87 -7.32 4.45
CA ILE A 34 24.41 -6.69 5.68
C ILE A 34 22.89 -6.78 5.72
N PRO A 35 22.30 -7.31 6.81
CA PRO A 35 20.84 -7.31 6.98
C PRO A 35 20.22 -5.91 6.86
N HIS A 36 19.20 -5.79 6.01
CA HIS A 36 18.39 -4.59 5.82
C HIS A 36 16.97 -4.85 6.33
N ILE A 37 16.52 -4.02 7.29
CA ILE A 37 15.22 -4.19 7.93
C ILE A 37 14.39 -2.93 7.70
N PHE A 38 13.17 -3.07 7.18
CA PHE A 38 12.27 -1.95 6.99
C PHE A 38 10.82 -2.29 7.29
N THR A 39 10.01 -1.26 7.50
CA THR A 39 8.61 -1.36 7.96
C THR A 39 7.72 -0.49 7.09
N ARG A 40 7.65 -0.78 5.78
CA ARG A 40 6.90 0.02 4.81
C ARG A 40 6.05 -0.88 3.93
N TRP A 41 4.83 -0.43 3.61
CA TRP A 41 4.06 -1.06 2.55
C TRP A 41 4.81 -0.96 1.22
N THR A 42 4.87 -2.07 0.49
CA THR A 42 5.45 -2.10 -0.86
C THR A 42 4.77 -3.22 -1.64
N HIS A 43 4.46 -2.95 -2.91
CA HIS A 43 4.02 -3.98 -3.86
C HIS A 43 5.21 -4.56 -4.65
N HIS A 44 6.43 -4.05 -4.41
CA HIS A 44 7.65 -4.58 -5.01
C HIS A 44 8.09 -5.85 -4.29
N VAL A 45 8.22 -6.94 -5.05
CA VAL A 45 8.83 -8.18 -4.57
C VAL A 45 10.34 -8.03 -4.63
N SER A 46 10.97 -7.87 -3.47
CA SER A 46 12.42 -7.87 -3.40
C SER A 46 13.00 -9.23 -3.76
N ARG A 47 14.15 -9.22 -4.46
CA ARG A 47 14.91 -10.43 -4.80
C ARG A 47 16.18 -10.58 -3.98
N THR A 48 16.48 -9.66 -3.06
CA THR A 48 17.65 -9.77 -2.18
C THR A 48 17.39 -10.77 -1.06
N LEU A 49 18.44 -11.49 -0.68
CA LEU A 49 18.43 -12.41 0.45
C LEU A 49 18.74 -11.70 1.78
N CYS A 50 19.20 -10.45 1.72
CA CYS A 50 19.63 -9.68 2.89
C CYS A 50 18.58 -8.67 3.37
N ALA A 51 17.35 -8.71 2.85
CA ALA A 51 16.30 -7.77 3.25
C ALA A 51 15.10 -8.45 3.92
N VAL A 52 14.57 -7.80 4.97
CA VAL A 52 13.35 -8.20 5.66
C VAL A 52 12.43 -7.00 5.79
N ASN A 53 11.24 -7.11 5.19
CA ASN A 53 10.16 -6.17 5.41
C ASN A 53 9.24 -6.68 6.53
N LEU A 54 9.17 -5.95 7.64
CA LEU A 54 8.29 -6.24 8.77
C LEU A 54 6.88 -5.65 8.59
N TYR A 55 6.64 -4.93 7.49
CA TYR A 55 5.29 -4.53 7.14
C TYR A 55 4.49 -5.75 6.64
N PRO A 56 3.19 -5.86 6.97
CA PRO A 56 2.37 -6.97 6.49
C PRO A 56 2.43 -7.11 4.98
N ASP A 57 2.51 -8.36 4.50
CA ASP A 57 2.56 -8.66 3.08
C ASP A 57 1.35 -8.04 2.32
N ALA A 58 1.62 -7.50 1.14
CA ALA A 58 0.62 -6.75 0.38
C ALA A 58 -0.54 -7.65 -0.08
N ASP A 59 -0.28 -8.91 -0.43
CA ASP A 59 -1.31 -9.86 -0.85
C ASP A 59 -2.15 -10.32 0.35
N VAL A 60 -1.53 -10.48 1.52
CA VAL A 60 -2.24 -10.78 2.78
C VAL A 60 -3.20 -9.64 3.12
N LEU A 61 -2.74 -8.38 3.07
CA LEU A 61 -3.61 -7.22 3.29
C LEU A 61 -4.74 -7.11 2.28
N GLY A 62 -4.45 -7.34 0.99
CA GLY A 62 -5.48 -7.35 -0.05
C GLY A 62 -6.54 -8.43 0.19
N SER A 63 -6.14 -9.59 0.70
CA SER A 63 -7.06 -10.68 1.06
C SER A 63 -7.93 -10.32 2.25
N ALA A 64 -7.32 -9.75 3.30
CA ALA A 64 -8.06 -9.30 4.47
C ALA A 64 -9.10 -8.23 4.13
N LEU A 65 -8.79 -7.31 3.20
CA LEU A 65 -9.77 -6.33 2.70
C LEU A 65 -10.95 -7.01 2.00
N VAL A 66 -10.71 -8.02 1.18
CA VAL A 66 -11.78 -8.82 0.54
C VAL A 66 -12.64 -9.49 1.61
N ASP A 67 -12.04 -10.10 2.62
CA ASP A 67 -12.76 -10.81 3.69
C ASP A 67 -13.64 -9.86 4.52
N VAL A 68 -13.15 -8.65 4.82
CA VAL A 68 -13.93 -7.62 5.51
C VAL A 68 -15.13 -7.18 4.68
N VAL A 69 -14.95 -6.90 3.38
CA VAL A 69 -16.04 -6.45 2.50
C VAL A 69 -17.08 -7.55 2.30
N GLN A 70 -16.64 -8.80 2.17
CA GLN A 70 -17.52 -9.97 2.03
C GLN A 70 -18.29 -10.26 3.32
N SER A 71 -17.64 -10.25 4.49
CA SER A 71 -18.30 -10.48 5.78
C SER A 71 -19.28 -9.37 6.14
N ALA A 72 -19.04 -8.14 5.67
CA ALA A 72 -19.97 -7.03 5.79
C ALA A 72 -21.15 -7.10 4.79
N GLY A 73 -21.13 -8.03 3.83
CA GLY A 73 -22.20 -8.24 2.85
C GLY A 73 -22.30 -7.14 1.79
N TRP A 74 -21.22 -6.41 1.51
CA TRP A 74 -21.24 -5.28 0.58
C TRP A 74 -21.23 -5.77 -0.88
N THR A 75 -22.29 -5.45 -1.61
CA THR A 75 -22.42 -5.78 -3.05
C THR A 75 -22.28 -4.56 -3.97
N ALA A 76 -22.37 -3.36 -3.39
CA ALA A 76 -22.12 -2.09 -4.06
C ALA A 76 -21.44 -1.12 -3.10
N PHE A 77 -20.28 -0.58 -3.45
CA PHE A 77 -19.52 0.32 -2.58
C PHE A 77 -18.63 1.27 -3.37
N THR A 78 -18.14 2.30 -2.69
CA THR A 78 -17.25 3.32 -3.27
C THR A 78 -15.89 3.26 -2.62
N ILE A 79 -14.83 3.21 -3.43
CA ILE A 79 -13.45 3.32 -2.97
C ILE A 79 -13.00 4.75 -3.19
N VAL A 80 -12.55 5.38 -2.12
CA VAL A 80 -11.92 6.69 -2.13
C VAL A 80 -10.43 6.50 -1.88
N TYR A 81 -9.58 6.92 -2.82
CA TYR A 81 -8.13 6.71 -2.76
C TYR A 81 -7.35 8.01 -2.99
N TYR A 82 -6.19 8.15 -2.36
CA TYR A 82 -5.36 9.35 -2.44
C TYR A 82 -4.38 9.33 -3.62
N ASP A 83 -3.59 8.27 -3.74
CA ASP A 83 -2.52 8.12 -4.72
C ASP A 83 -2.62 6.81 -5.51
N ASP A 84 -1.74 6.64 -6.48
CA ASP A 84 -1.76 5.45 -7.34
C ASP A 84 -1.38 4.19 -6.53
N ASP A 85 -0.58 4.32 -5.47
CA ASP A 85 -0.30 3.25 -4.51
C ASP A 85 -1.57 2.73 -3.82
N GLY A 86 -2.54 3.61 -3.57
CA GLY A 86 -3.85 3.23 -3.05
C GLY A 86 -4.63 2.29 -3.96
N LEU A 87 -4.50 2.44 -5.29
CA LEU A 87 -5.11 1.49 -6.23
C LEU A 87 -4.46 0.11 -6.16
N TYR A 88 -3.14 0.05 -5.98
CA TYR A 88 -2.44 -1.22 -5.80
C TYR A 88 -2.88 -1.92 -4.51
N ARG A 89 -3.10 -1.19 -3.41
CA ARG A 89 -3.61 -1.74 -2.14
C ARG A 89 -4.98 -2.40 -2.28
N VAL A 90 -5.86 -1.84 -3.10
CA VAL A 90 -7.21 -2.38 -3.34
C VAL A 90 -7.33 -3.28 -4.57
N LYS A 91 -6.23 -3.56 -5.28
CA LYS A 91 -6.25 -4.32 -6.55
C LYS A 91 -6.97 -5.65 -6.42
N LYS A 92 -6.64 -6.44 -5.39
CA LYS A 92 -7.25 -7.75 -5.14
C LYS A 92 -8.77 -7.65 -4.90
N LEU A 93 -9.21 -6.59 -4.23
CA LEU A 93 -10.62 -6.30 -4.01
C LEU A 93 -11.35 -6.00 -5.33
N LEU A 94 -10.72 -5.20 -6.20
CA LEU A 94 -11.26 -4.87 -7.52
C LEU A 94 -11.38 -6.10 -8.43
N GLU A 95 -10.36 -6.96 -8.46
CA GLU A 95 -10.35 -8.21 -9.24
C GLU A 95 -11.43 -9.20 -8.74
N THR A 96 -11.59 -9.32 -7.43
CA THR A 96 -12.55 -10.24 -6.81
C THR A 96 -14.00 -9.81 -7.00
N HIS A 97 -14.30 -8.51 -6.91
CA HIS A 97 -15.67 -8.02 -7.02
C HIS A 97 -16.08 -7.65 -8.44
N GLY A 98 -15.15 -7.23 -9.29
CA GLY A 98 -15.43 -6.93 -10.70
C GLY A 98 -15.94 -8.15 -11.48
N SER A 99 -15.49 -9.35 -11.13
CA SER A 99 -15.91 -10.61 -11.77
C SER A 99 -17.30 -11.12 -11.34
N ARG A 100 -17.88 -10.58 -10.25
CA ARG A 100 -19.15 -11.04 -9.67
C ARG A 100 -20.35 -10.14 -9.98
N GLY A 101 -20.18 -9.15 -10.86
CA GLY A 101 -21.23 -8.18 -11.19
C GLY A 101 -21.55 -7.18 -10.06
N HIS A 102 -20.68 -7.06 -9.06
CA HIS A 102 -20.79 -6.07 -8.01
C HIS A 102 -20.44 -4.68 -8.52
N SER A 103 -21.09 -3.65 -7.97
CA SER A 103 -20.85 -2.26 -8.38
C SER A 103 -19.77 -1.62 -7.51
N VAL A 104 -18.60 -1.36 -8.09
CA VAL A 104 -17.52 -0.66 -7.40
C VAL A 104 -17.25 0.67 -8.10
N VAL A 105 -17.37 1.77 -7.35
CA VAL A 105 -17.11 3.12 -7.86
C VAL A 105 -15.77 3.60 -7.32
N LEU A 106 -14.87 4.01 -8.20
CA LEU A 106 -13.57 4.59 -7.84
C LEU A 106 -13.63 6.12 -7.80
N ARG A 107 -13.11 6.73 -6.74
CA ARG A 107 -13.01 8.19 -6.60
C ARG A 107 -11.64 8.61 -6.06
N ARG A 108 -10.83 9.27 -6.89
CA ARG A 108 -9.55 9.85 -6.46
C ARG A 108 -9.77 11.13 -5.64
N LEU A 109 -9.03 11.30 -4.55
CA LEU A 109 -8.97 12.55 -3.81
C LEU A 109 -8.07 13.57 -4.54
N PRO A 110 -8.47 14.86 -4.58
CA PRO A 110 -7.64 15.89 -5.17
C PRO A 110 -6.40 16.17 -4.33
N VAL A 111 -5.29 16.50 -5.00
CA VAL A 111 -3.99 16.78 -4.37
C VAL A 111 -3.99 18.11 -3.60
N ASP A 112 -4.92 19.01 -3.91
CA ASP A 112 -5.07 20.32 -3.25
C ASP A 112 -5.59 20.24 -1.80
N GLY A 113 -5.88 19.04 -1.29
CA GLY A 113 -6.40 18.81 0.06
C GLY A 113 -7.88 19.13 0.24
N ASN A 114 -8.58 19.62 -0.80
CA ASN A 114 -9.98 19.98 -0.72
C ASN A 114 -10.90 18.81 -1.07
N PHE A 115 -11.09 17.91 -0.11
CA PHE A 115 -11.89 16.70 -0.29
C PHE A 115 -13.41 16.93 -0.33
N ARG A 116 -13.89 18.13 0.03
CA ARG A 116 -15.34 18.41 0.17
C ARG A 116 -16.12 18.15 -1.11
N SER A 117 -15.53 18.45 -2.27
CA SER A 117 -16.18 18.24 -3.56
C SER A 117 -16.44 16.75 -3.83
N VAL A 118 -15.49 15.88 -3.48
CA VAL A 118 -15.58 14.42 -3.63
C VAL A 118 -16.66 13.87 -2.72
N PHE A 119 -16.59 14.15 -1.42
CA PHE A 119 -17.56 13.62 -0.46
C PHE A 119 -18.97 14.21 -0.66
N ARG A 120 -19.10 15.44 -1.17
CA ARG A 120 -20.41 16.00 -1.57
C ARG A 120 -21.03 15.21 -2.73
N ARG A 121 -20.23 14.73 -3.69
CA ARG A 121 -20.71 13.87 -4.79
C ARG A 121 -21.18 12.52 -4.26
N ILE A 122 -20.38 11.87 -3.40
CA ILE A 122 -20.73 10.59 -2.74
C ILE A 122 -22.06 10.72 -1.98
N LYS A 123 -22.20 11.81 -1.20
CA LYS A 123 -23.45 12.08 -0.47
C LYS A 123 -24.64 12.24 -1.42
N LYS A 124 -24.47 12.90 -2.57
CA LYS A 124 -25.53 13.11 -3.56
C LYS A 124 -25.92 11.83 -4.30
N SER A 125 -24.98 10.91 -4.54
CA SER A 125 -25.27 9.60 -5.14
C SER A 125 -25.86 8.58 -4.15
N LYS A 126 -26.03 8.95 -2.88
CA LYS A 126 -26.57 8.08 -1.81
C LYS A 126 -25.73 6.80 -1.61
N GLU A 127 -24.45 6.87 -1.93
CA GLU A 127 -23.46 5.81 -1.64
C GLU A 127 -23.25 5.73 -0.11
N THR A 128 -23.55 4.59 0.50
CA THR A 128 -23.48 4.39 1.97
C THR A 128 -22.29 3.55 2.41
N PHE A 129 -21.79 2.66 1.54
CA PHE A 129 -20.61 1.83 1.79
C PHE A 129 -19.38 2.46 1.14
N ILE A 130 -18.45 2.90 1.97
CA ILE A 130 -17.28 3.67 1.54
C ILE A 130 -16.03 3.03 2.15
N LEU A 131 -15.10 2.63 1.29
CA LEU A 131 -13.75 2.22 1.67
C LEU A 131 -12.83 3.42 1.42
N ILE A 132 -12.07 3.81 2.44
CA ILE A 132 -11.15 4.94 2.37
C ILE A 132 -9.72 4.40 2.45
N ASP A 133 -8.91 4.77 1.47
CA ASP A 133 -7.48 4.52 1.41
C ASP A 133 -6.76 5.88 1.33
N VAL A 134 -6.01 6.22 2.38
CA VAL A 134 -5.32 7.52 2.59
C VAL A 134 -3.92 7.33 3.14
#